data_AF-A0A6I8MFZ5-F1
#
_entry.id   AF-A0A6I8MFZ5-F1
#
_cell.length_a   1.000
_cell.length_b   1.000
_cell.length_c   1.000
_cell.angle_alpha   90.00
_cell.angle_beta   90.00
_cell.angle_gamma   90.00
#
_symmetry.space_group_name_H-M   'P 1'
#
loop_
_entity.id
_entity.type
_entity.pdbx_description
1 polymer ?
#
loop_
_entity_poly.entity_id
_entity_poly.type
_entity_poly.pdbx_seq_one_letter_code
_entity_poly.pdbx_strand_id
1 'polypeptide(L)'
;MVRLVEDRILAEGISMQEACKIVAPKLGVSWHTARQWPQQARREGTAPERMPEDLAVENVRLRRENQELRDTNELLKAASAFFVSEPDPKR
;
A
#
# COMPACT_ATOMS: atom_id res chain seq x y z
N MET A 1 -12.32 3.93 -5.91
CA MET A 1 -11.07 4.64 -6.27
C MET A 1 -10.81 5.87 -5.41
N VAL A 2 -11.79 6.76 -5.18
CA VAL A 2 -11.59 7.94 -4.29
C VAL A 2 -11.05 7.51 -2.93
N ARG A 3 -11.67 6.50 -2.32
CA ARG A 3 -11.18 5.88 -1.08
C ARG A 3 -9.74 5.35 -1.19
N LEU A 4 -9.38 4.75 -2.32
CA LEU A 4 -8.01 4.22 -2.54
C LEU A 4 -6.94 5.32 -2.55
N VAL A 5 -7.28 6.49 -3.10
CA VAL A 5 -6.40 7.67 -3.13
C VAL A 5 -6.34 8.31 -1.74
N GLU A 6 -7.46 8.45 -1.05
CA GLU A 6 -7.53 9.02 0.30
C GLU A 6 -6.84 8.15 1.35
N ASP A 7 -7.06 6.83 1.31
CA ASP A 7 -6.38 5.86 2.18
C ASP A 7 -4.86 5.93 2.01
N ARG A 8 -4.39 6.20 0.79
CA ARG A 8 -2.96 6.34 0.49
C ARG A 8 -2.39 7.64 1.07
N ILE A 9 -3.11 8.76 0.92
CA ILE A 9 -2.74 10.06 1.51
C ILE A 9 -2.64 9.92 3.03
N LEU A 10 -3.63 9.30 3.66
CA LEU A 10 -3.68 9.12 5.11
C LEU A 10 -2.56 8.20 5.62
N ALA A 11 -2.36 7.06 4.95
CA ALA A 11 -1.44 6.05 5.45
C ALA A 11 0.04 6.35 5.16
N GLU A 12 0.34 7.10 4.11
CA GLU A 12 1.73 7.42 3.72
C GLU A 12 2.08 8.90 3.91
N GLY A 13 1.13 9.74 4.33
CA GLY A 13 1.36 11.18 4.52
C GLY A 13 1.72 11.92 3.24
N ILE A 14 1.42 11.33 2.08
CA ILE A 14 1.81 11.87 0.76
C ILE A 14 0.74 12.79 0.18
N SER A 15 1.15 13.65 -0.76
CA SER A 15 0.22 14.56 -1.43
C SER A 15 -0.83 13.80 -2.28
N MET A 16 -1.97 14.44 -2.52
CA MET A 16 -2.99 13.93 -3.46
C MET A 16 -2.42 13.61 -4.85
N GLN A 17 -1.46 14.41 -5.32
CA GLN A 17 -0.83 14.17 -6.62
C GLN A 17 0.00 12.87 -6.61
N GLU A 18 0.81 12.67 -5.58
CA GLU A 18 1.60 11.45 -5.39
C GLU A 18 0.70 10.22 -5.28
N ALA A 19 -0.35 10.30 -4.46
CA ALA A 19 -1.33 9.22 -4.32
C ALA A 19 -2.01 8.89 -5.66
N CYS A 20 -2.42 9.89 -6.44
CA CYS A 20 -2.97 9.68 -7.78
C CYS A 20 -1.97 9.03 -8.74
N LYS A 21 -0.69 9.44 -8.72
CA LYS A 21 0.36 8.83 -9.56
C LYS A 21 0.59 7.36 -9.23
N ILE A 22 0.47 6.97 -7.96
CA ILE A 22 0.61 5.57 -7.52
C ILE A 22 -0.62 4.74 -7.90
N VAL A 23 -1.82 5.32 -7.79
CA VAL A 23 -3.08 4.60 -8.02
C VAL A 23 -3.41 4.47 -9.51
N ALA A 24 -3.14 5.50 -10.32
CA ALA A 24 -3.56 5.56 -11.70
C ALA A 24 -3.06 4.39 -12.59
N PRO A 25 -1.78 3.95 -12.50
CA PRO A 25 -1.29 2.79 -13.25
C PRO A 25 -2.02 1.50 -12.91
N LYS A 26 -2.40 1.31 -11.64
CA LYS A 26 -3.13 0.11 -11.18
C LYS A 26 -4.55 0.03 -11.74
N LEU A 27 -5.08 1.16 -12.20
CA LEU A 27 -6.43 1.28 -12.77
C LEU A 27 -6.41 1.49 -14.29
N GLY A 28 -5.24 1.50 -14.92
CA GLY A 28 -5.10 1.72 -16.36
C GLY A 28 -5.53 3.11 -16.84
N VAL A 29 -5.48 4.13 -15.97
CA VAL A 29 -5.88 5.50 -16.28
C VAL A 29 -4.73 6.49 -16.12
N SER A 30 -4.87 7.69 -16.68
CA SER A 30 -3.92 8.78 -16.42
C SER A 30 -4.07 9.33 -14.99
N TRP A 31 -2.99 9.86 -14.43
CA TRP A 31 -3.05 10.50 -13.10
C TRP A 31 -3.98 11.73 -13.08
N HIS A 32 -4.12 12.44 -14.21
CA HIS A 32 -5.05 13.57 -14.36
C HIS A 32 -6.49 13.11 -14.22
N THR A 33 -6.85 12.02 -14.89
CA THR A 33 -8.17 11.37 -14.78
C THR A 33 -8.40 10.90 -13.35
N ALA A 34 -7.38 10.29 -12.74
CA ALA A 34 -7.47 9.82 -11.37
C ALA A 34 -7.72 10.97 -10.37
N ARG A 35 -7.16 12.16 -10.61
CA ARG A 35 -7.39 13.33 -9.77
C ARG A 35 -8.81 13.89 -9.86
N GLN A 36 -9.54 13.67 -10.96
CA GLN A 36 -10.90 14.22 -11.12
C GLN A 36 -11.92 13.55 -10.20
N TRP A 37 -11.83 12.23 -9.98
CA TRP A 37 -12.86 11.52 -9.22
C TRP A 37 -12.93 11.96 -7.74
N PRO A 38 -11.82 12.17 -7.00
CA PRO A 38 -11.88 12.75 -5.66
C PRO A 38 -12.44 14.17 -5.64
N GLN A 39 -12.15 14.99 -6.67
CA GLN A 39 -12.71 16.34 -6.76
C GLN A 39 -14.20 16.33 -7.02
N GLN A 40 -14.66 15.42 -7.88
CA GLN A 40 -16.06 15.24 -8.20
C GLN A 40 -16.86 14.73 -6.99
N ALA A 41 -16.35 13.72 -6.29
CA ALA A 41 -17.00 13.21 -5.08
C ALA A 41 -17.15 14.28 -4.00
N ARG A 42 -16.17 15.18 -3.84
CA ARG A 42 -16.26 16.34 -2.94
C ARG A 42 -17.34 17.34 -3.34
N ARG A 43 -17.53 17.58 -4.65
CA ARG A 43 -18.57 18.48 -5.18
C ARG A 43 -19.97 17.89 -5.02
N GLU A 44 -20.09 16.58 -5.22
CA GLU A 44 -21.36 15.84 -5.14
C GLU A 44 -21.74 15.49 -3.69
N GLY A 45 -20.87 15.76 -2.71
CA GLY A 45 -21.08 15.38 -1.32
C GLY A 45 -20.99 13.88 -1.07
N THR A 46 -20.48 13.10 -2.04
CA THR A 46 -20.31 11.64 -1.96
C THR A 46 -18.87 11.27 -1.58
N ALA A 47 -18.10 12.22 -1.04
CA ALA A 47 -16.77 11.95 -0.51
C ALA A 47 -16.88 10.87 0.57
N PRO A 48 -16.00 9.85 0.56
CA PRO A 48 -15.98 8.83 1.59
C PRO A 48 -15.90 9.48 2.97
N GLU A 49 -16.71 8.99 3.91
CA GLU A 49 -16.58 9.40 5.30
C GLU A 49 -15.16 9.12 5.78
N ARG A 50 -14.59 10.08 6.51
CA ARG A 50 -13.23 9.96 7.05
C ARG A 50 -13.20 8.70 7.91
N MET A 51 -12.22 7.84 7.67
CA MET A 51 -12.03 6.63 8.47
C MET A 51 -11.99 7.03 9.95
N PRO A 52 -12.75 6.35 10.84
CA PRO A 52 -12.61 6.53 12.27
C PRO A 52 -11.14 6.53 12.68
N GLU A 53 -10.73 7.48 13.53
CA GLU A 53 -9.31 7.65 13.91
C GLU A 53 -8.70 6.33 14.44
N ASP A 54 -9.50 5.55 15.17
CA ASP A 54 -9.13 4.23 15.67
C ASP A 54 -8.75 3.24 14.55
N LEU A 55 -9.52 3.21 13.47
CA LEU A 55 -9.23 2.37 12.30
C LEU A 55 -8.00 2.85 11.53
N ALA A 56 -7.72 4.15 11.51
CA ALA A 56 -6.51 4.69 10.89
C ALA A 56 -5.25 4.30 11.67
N VAL A 57 -5.29 4.39 13.01
CA VAL A 57 -4.22 3.93 13.91
C VAL A 57 -3.96 2.44 13.73
N GLU A 58 -5.03 1.64 13.73
CA GLU A 58 -4.94 0.20 13.52
C GLU A 58 -4.35 -0.14 12.14
N ASN A 59 -4.69 0.61 11.09
CA ASN A 59 -4.11 0.39 9.76
C ASN A 59 -2.59 0.62 9.74
N VAL A 60 -2.10 1.67 10.41
CA VAL A 60 -0.67 1.95 10.51
C VAL A 60 0.05 0.83 11.25
N ARG A 61 -0.52 0.37 12.37
CA ARG A 61 0.01 -0.77 13.14
C ARG A 61 0.13 -2.03 12.27
N LEU A 62 -0.96 -2.39 11.59
CA LEU A 62 -1.02 -3.57 10.74
C LEU A 62 -0.07 -3.50 9.54
N ARG A 63 0.18 -2.31 8.97
CA ARG A 63 1.15 -2.15 7.88
C ARG A 63 2.58 -2.36 8.34
N ARG A 64 2.94 -1.84 9.52
CA ARG A 64 4.26 -2.05 10.11
C ARG A 64 4.49 -3.55 10.37
N GLU A 65 3.53 -4.20 11.00
CA GLU A 65 3.59 -5.64 11.26
C GLU A 65 3.71 -6.45 9.95
N ASN A 66 2.94 -6.11 8.92
CA ASN A 66 3.08 -6.75 7.61
C ASN A 66 4.46 -6.56 6.97
N GLN A 67 5.10 -5.40 7.16
CA GLN A 67 6.45 -5.19 6.64
C GLN A 67 7.48 -6.04 7.39
N GLU A 68 7.42 -6.07 8.73
CA GLU A 68 8.28 -6.90 9.56
C GLU A 68 8.14 -8.40 9.22
N LEU A 69 6.91 -8.86 8.97
CA LEU A 69 6.63 -10.23 8.52
C LEU A 69 7.21 -10.52 7.13
N ARG A 70 7.15 -9.56 6.19
CA ARG A 70 7.74 -9.72 4.86
C ARG A 70 9.25 -9.79 4.91
N ASP A 71 9.89 -8.92 5.68
CA ASP A 71 11.34 -8.90 5.87
C ASP A 71 11.82 -10.23 6.47
N THR A 72 11.10 -10.74 7.47
CA THR A 72 11.38 -12.05 8.07
C THR A 72 11.21 -13.19 7.04
N ASN A 73 10.15 -13.13 6.24
CA ASN A 73 9.88 -14.14 5.22
C ASN A 73 10.97 -14.16 4.14
N GLU A 74 11.45 -12.99 3.71
CA GLU A 74 12.58 -12.85 2.79
C GLU A 74 13.85 -13.47 3.36
N LEU A 75 14.18 -13.20 4.64
CA LEU A 75 15.33 -13.79 5.32
C LEU A 75 15.23 -15.32 5.40
N LEU A 76 14.07 -15.85 5.78
CA LEU A 76 13.85 -17.30 5.88
C LEU A 76 13.94 -17.98 4.51
N LYS A 77 13.41 -17.35 3.46
CA LYS A 77 13.57 -17.84 2.09
C LYS A 77 15.03 -17.86 1.66
N ALA A 78 15.80 -16.81 1.96
CA ALA A 78 17.22 -16.74 1.65
C ALA A 78 18.01 -17.83 2.39
N ALA A 79 17.74 -18.04 3.68
CA ALA A 79 18.36 -19.12 4.46
C ALA A 79 18.00 -20.49 3.90
N SER A 80 16.72 -20.74 3.58
CA SER A 80 16.28 -22.00 2.99
C SER A 80 16.95 -22.26 1.64
N ALA A 81 17.08 -21.22 0.80
CA ALA A 81 17.78 -21.33 -0.48
C ALA A 81 19.27 -21.66 -0.29
N PHE A 82 19.93 -21.05 0.71
CA PHE A 82 21.32 -21.34 1.05
C PHE A 82 21.51 -22.83 1.39
N PHE A 83 20.71 -23.37 2.32
CA PHE A 83 20.82 -24.77 2.74
C PHE A 83 20.45 -25.78 1.65
N VAL A 84 19.56 -25.42 0.71
CA VAL A 84 19.25 -26.26 -0.46
C VAL A 84 20.38 -26.24 -1.50
N SER A 85 21.14 -25.14 -1.58
CA SER A 85 22.24 -24.98 -2.54
C SER A 85 23.58 -25.52 -2.06
N GLU A 86 23.71 -25.87 -0.77
CA GLU A 86 24.93 -26.43 -0.20
C GLU A 86 25.12 -27.87 -0.71
N PRO A 87 26.20 -28.17 -1.44
CA PRO A 87 26.44 -29.53 -1.90
C PRO A 87 26.79 -30.41 -0.71
N ASP A 88 26.09 -31.54 -0.60
CA ASP A 88 26.35 -32.62 0.37
C ASP A 88 27.88 -32.85 0.48
N PRO A 89 28.50 -32.70 1.66
CA PRO A 89 29.91 -33.01 1.80
C PRO A 89 30.10 -34.48 1.43
N LYS A 90 30.77 -34.71 0.29
CA LYS A 90 31.04 -36.05 -0.22
C LYS A 90 31.64 -36.92 0.91
N ARG A 91 30.91 -38.01 1.15
CA ARG A 91 31.24 -39.26 1.85
C ARG A 91 32.72 -39.60 1.96
#